data_AF-A0A293MHY5-F1
#
_entry.id   AF-A0A293MHY5-F1
#
_cell.length_a   1.000
_cell.length_b   1.000
_cell.length_c   1.000
_cell.angle_alpha   90.00
_cell.angle_beta   90.00
_cell.angle_gamma   90.00
#
_symmetry.space_group_name_H-M   'P 1'
#
loop_
_entity.id
_entity.type
_entity.pdbx_description
1 polymer ?
#
loop_
_entity_poly.entity_id
_entity_poly.type
_entity_poly.pdbx_seq_one_letter_code
_entity_poly.pdbx_strand_id
1 'polypeptide(L)'
;MVFLTAVNLVRTASPGNKYWKRKRIFQLSAHFYGRSRNCYGLAIRAVHRALQHACQGRKAIKVERKQLWETRINAASQELGLDCGPFLTNLSKCKVAIDRKVLSVCDRSQSSVRTGVHRATNIQEPRWLSSNEAVP
;
A
#
# COMPACT_ATOMS: atom_id res chain seq x y z
N MET A 1 -39.11 26.15 21.02
CA MET A 1 -39.79 26.14 19.70
C MET A 1 -41.28 26.23 19.97
N VAL A 2 -41.91 27.35 19.62
CA VAL A 2 -43.36 27.51 19.83
C VAL A 2 -44.05 27.19 18.51
N PHE A 3 -44.61 25.99 18.41
CA PHE A 3 -45.51 25.64 17.31
C PHE A 3 -46.87 26.24 17.64
N LEU A 4 -47.06 27.51 17.26
CA LEU A 4 -48.28 28.28 17.57
C LEU A 4 -49.53 27.74 16.85
N THR A 5 -49.39 26.86 15.83
CA THR A 5 -50.51 26.33 15.04
C THR A 5 -50.30 24.86 14.64
N ALA A 6 -51.40 24.07 14.64
CA ALA A 6 -51.41 22.65 14.28
C ALA A 6 -50.93 22.36 12.84
N VAL A 7 -51.19 23.29 11.91
CA VAL A 7 -50.71 23.20 10.52
C VAL A 7 -49.18 23.20 10.44
N ASN A 8 -48.53 24.03 11.26
CA ASN A 8 -47.07 24.08 11.33
C ASN A 8 -46.47 22.82 11.94
N LEU A 9 -47.17 22.17 12.89
CA LEU A 9 -46.75 20.89 13.45
C LEU A 9 -46.75 19.78 12.38
N VAL A 10 -47.80 19.66 11.57
CA VAL A 10 -47.91 18.63 10.52
C VAL A 10 -46.87 18.83 9.40
N ARG A 11 -46.53 20.08 9.06
CA ARG A 11 -45.48 20.37 8.05
C ARG A 11 -44.05 20.11 8.54
N THR A 12 -43.78 20.31 9.83
CA THR A 12 -42.41 20.22 10.39
C THR A 12 -42.12 18.90 11.10
N ALA A 13 -43.15 18.17 11.53
CA ALA A 13 -43.06 16.83 12.05
C ALA A 13 -42.87 15.82 10.90
N SER A 14 -41.67 15.81 10.30
CA SER A 14 -41.18 14.60 9.62
C SER A 14 -40.17 13.93 10.55
N PRO A 15 -40.58 13.00 11.43
CA PRO A 15 -39.69 12.40 12.41
C PRO A 15 -38.82 11.29 11.80
N GLY A 16 -38.98 11.00 10.51
CA GLY A 16 -38.51 9.75 9.91
C GLY A 16 -37.15 9.79 9.22
N ASN A 17 -36.58 10.94 8.86
CA ASN A 17 -35.36 10.95 8.01
C ASN A 17 -34.07 11.37 8.75
N LYS A 18 -34.17 12.20 9.79
CA LYS A 18 -33.00 12.75 10.49
C LYS A 18 -32.33 11.70 11.39
N TYR A 19 -33.11 10.90 12.10
CA TYR A 19 -32.61 9.85 12.99
C TYR A 19 -31.79 8.80 12.23
N TRP A 20 -32.33 8.26 11.14
CA TRP A 20 -31.67 7.21 10.35
C TRP A 20 -30.40 7.70 9.65
N LYS A 21 -30.37 8.96 9.18
CA LYS A 21 -29.15 9.59 8.65
C LYS A 21 -28.04 9.66 9.72
N ARG A 22 -28.39 10.06 10.95
CA ARG A 22 -27.45 10.09 12.08
C ARG A 22 -26.98 8.68 12.46
N LYS A 23 -27.90 7.71 12.50
CA LYS A 23 -27.60 6.31 12.81
C LYS A 23 -26.58 5.72 11.82
N ARG A 24 -26.72 6.00 10.52
CA ARG A 24 -25.75 5.58 9.49
C ARG A 24 -24.34 6.13 9.73
N ILE A 25 -24.23 7.42 10.07
CA ILE A 25 -22.93 8.03 10.39
C ILE A 25 -22.33 7.42 11.66
N PHE A 26 -23.14 7.16 12.70
CA PHE A 26 -22.66 6.51 13.92
C PHE A 26 -22.23 5.06 13.71
N GLN A 27 -22.85 4.33 12.78
CA GLN A 27 -22.36 3.01 12.37
C GLN A 27 -20.96 3.10 11.76
N LEU A 28 -20.69 4.11 10.92
CA LEU A 28 -19.36 4.32 10.33
C LEU A 28 -18.31 4.78 11.35
N SER A 29 -18.71 5.56 12.36
CA SER A 29 -17.82 6.06 13.41
C SER A 29 -17.74 5.18 14.66
N ALA A 30 -18.33 3.98 14.65
CA ALA A 30 -18.45 3.14 15.85
C ALA A 30 -17.09 2.80 16.49
N HIS A 31 -16.05 2.63 15.67
CA HIS A 31 -14.70 2.31 16.14
C HIS A 31 -13.81 3.55 16.30
N PHE A 32 -14.34 4.76 16.16
CA PHE A 32 -13.56 5.96 16.42
C PHE A 32 -13.36 6.19 17.91
N TYR A 33 -12.34 6.96 18.24
CA TYR A 33 -11.94 7.25 19.62
C TYR A 33 -12.62 8.52 20.15
N GLY A 34 -12.95 8.51 21.45
CA GLY A 34 -13.49 9.65 22.19
C GLY A 34 -14.79 10.22 21.61
N ARG A 35 -14.93 11.55 21.65
CA ARG A 35 -16.17 12.28 21.28
C ARG A 35 -16.57 12.13 19.82
N SER A 36 -15.64 11.75 18.94
CA SER A 36 -15.92 11.53 17.52
C SER A 36 -16.82 10.31 17.25
N ARG A 37 -16.97 9.41 18.23
CA ARG A 37 -17.92 8.29 18.20
C ARG A 37 -19.35 8.72 18.56
N ASN A 38 -19.50 9.66 19.49
CA ASN A 38 -20.78 9.96 20.15
C ASN A 38 -21.42 11.28 19.68
N CYS A 39 -20.62 12.26 19.27
CA CYS A 39 -21.10 13.58 18.87
C CYS A 39 -21.22 13.68 17.34
N TYR A 40 -22.44 13.81 16.80
CA TYR A 40 -22.71 13.80 15.36
C TYR A 40 -21.85 14.80 14.55
N GLY A 41 -21.69 16.03 15.04
CA GLY A 41 -20.91 17.06 14.35
C GLY A 41 -19.41 16.74 14.23
N LEU A 42 -18.85 16.02 15.21
CA LEU A 42 -17.47 15.54 15.15
C LEU A 42 -17.37 14.25 14.32
N ALA A 43 -18.32 13.34 14.50
CA ALA A 43 -18.40 12.08 13.77
C ALA A 43 -18.41 12.30 12.25
N ILE A 44 -19.26 13.20 11.75
CA ILE A 44 -19.36 13.45 10.31
C ILE A 44 -18.04 13.97 9.74
N ARG A 45 -17.38 14.92 10.41
CA ARG A 45 -16.09 15.47 9.96
C ARG A 45 -15.01 14.40 9.94
N ALA A 46 -14.96 13.57 10.98
CA ALA A 46 -14.00 12.47 11.08
C ALA A 46 -14.24 11.40 10.01
N VAL A 47 -15.50 11.01 9.77
CA VAL A 47 -15.87 10.03 8.74
C VAL A 47 -15.50 10.53 7.35
N HIS A 48 -15.76 11.81 7.03
CA HIS A 48 -15.36 12.39 5.75
C HIS A 48 -13.85 12.31 5.53
N ARG A 49 -13.05 12.69 6.53
CA ARG A 49 -11.58 12.58 6.45
C ARG A 49 -11.12 11.13 6.30
N ALA A 50 -11.70 10.21 7.07
CA ALA A 50 -11.37 8.80 7.01
C ALA A 50 -11.66 8.21 5.61
N LEU A 51 -12.77 8.58 4.98
CA LEU A 51 -13.10 8.14 3.61
C LEU A 51 -12.13 8.71 2.58
N GLN A 52 -11.71 9.98 2.73
CA GLN A 52 -10.68 10.56 1.87
C GLN A 52 -9.34 9.82 2.01
N HIS A 53 -8.90 9.56 3.24
CA HIS A 53 -7.69 8.78 3.52
C HIS A 53 -7.79 7.34 3.00
N ALA A 54 -8.95 6.69 3.10
CA ALA A 54 -9.14 5.35 2.55
C ALA A 54 -8.96 5.32 1.02
N CYS A 55 -9.50 6.31 0.32
CA CYS A 55 -9.33 6.44 -1.13
C CYS A 55 -7.86 6.71 -1.52
N GLN A 56 -7.17 7.58 -0.78
CA GLN A 56 -5.75 7.86 -1.00
C GLN A 56 -4.87 6.65 -0.66
N GLY A 57 -5.13 5.99 0.48
CA GLY A 57 -4.40 4.80 0.94
C GLY A 57 -4.51 3.63 -0.04
N ARG A 58 -5.67 3.40 -0.66
CA ARG A 58 -5.80 2.37 -1.73
C ARG A 58 -4.85 2.61 -2.91
N LYS A 59 -4.56 3.87 -3.24
CA LYS A 59 -3.58 4.23 -4.28
C LYS A 59 -2.15 4.07 -3.75
N ALA A 60 -1.88 4.54 -2.52
CA ALA A 60 -0.57 4.50 -1.89
C ALA A 60 -0.05 3.07 -1.65
N ILE A 61 -0.91 2.13 -1.21
CA ILE A 61 -0.58 0.72 -0.94
C ILE A 61 0.07 0.03 -2.16
N LYS A 62 -0.24 0.46 -3.39
CA LYS A 62 0.41 -0.11 -4.59
C LYS A 62 1.89 0.29 -4.68
N VAL A 63 2.19 1.54 -4.33
CA VAL A 63 3.55 2.09 -4.34
C VAL A 63 4.35 1.58 -3.14
N GLU A 64 3.77 1.62 -1.94
CA GLU A 64 4.41 1.13 -0.71
C GLU A 64 4.79 -0.35 -0.80
N ARG A 65 3.91 -1.19 -1.38
CA ARG A 65 4.23 -2.61 -1.61
C ARG A 65 5.38 -2.78 -2.59
N LYS A 66 5.42 -1.99 -3.67
CA LYS A 66 6.51 -2.04 -4.65
C LYS A 66 7.84 -1.66 -3.99
N GLN A 67 7.87 -0.57 -3.22
CA GLN A 67 9.05 -0.13 -2.48
C GLN A 67 9.52 -1.22 -1.51
N LEU A 68 8.60 -1.84 -0.77
CA LEU A 68 8.94 -2.95 0.14
C LEU A 68 9.52 -4.18 -0.61
N TRP A 69 9.02 -4.48 -1.80
CA TRP A 69 9.58 -5.57 -2.60
C TRP A 69 10.98 -5.23 -3.11
N GLU A 70 11.20 -3.99 -3.56
CA GLU A 70 12.52 -3.51 -4.00
C GLU A 70 13.55 -3.53 -2.87
N THR A 71 13.18 -3.08 -1.66
CA THR A 71 14.09 -3.12 -0.51
C THR A 71 14.46 -4.54 -0.11
N ARG A 72 13.49 -5.47 -0.12
CA ARG A 72 13.75 -6.89 0.16
C ARG A 72 14.66 -7.53 -0.88
N ILE A 73 14.39 -7.29 -2.17
CA ILE A 73 15.21 -7.82 -3.25
C ILE A 73 16.63 -7.26 -3.15
N ASN A 74 16.78 -5.96 -2.86
CA ASN A 74 18.08 -5.34 -2.71
C ASN A 74 18.90 -5.96 -1.57
N ALA A 75 18.29 -6.18 -0.41
CA ALA A 75 18.95 -6.88 0.70
C ALA A 75 19.39 -8.30 0.31
N ALA A 76 18.51 -9.06 -0.37
CA ALA A 76 18.85 -10.42 -0.84
C ALA A 76 19.96 -10.43 -1.91
N SER A 77 19.98 -9.44 -2.82
CA SER A 77 21.03 -9.28 -3.82
C SER A 77 22.36 -8.91 -3.19
N GLN A 78 22.37 -8.05 -2.16
CA GLN A 78 23.58 -7.69 -1.41
C GLN A 78 24.23 -8.89 -0.74
N GLU A 79 23.44 -9.81 -0.16
CA GLU A 79 23.98 -11.05 0.42
C GLU A 79 24.61 -11.99 -0.63
N LEU A 80 24.29 -11.80 -1.91
CA LEU A 80 24.88 -12.52 -3.04
C LEU A 80 26.01 -11.72 -3.71
N GLY A 81 26.36 -10.53 -3.21
CA GLY A 81 27.35 -9.65 -3.82
C GLY A 81 26.91 -9.01 -5.14
N LEU A 82 25.60 -8.95 -5.41
CA LEU A 82 25.03 -8.37 -6.63
C LEU A 82 24.22 -7.11 -6.32
N ASP A 83 24.24 -6.16 -7.25
CA ASP A 83 23.31 -5.02 -7.23
C ASP A 83 21.97 -5.39 -7.89
N CYS A 84 20.87 -4.87 -7.33
CA CYS A 84 19.51 -5.16 -7.79
C CYS A 84 19.24 -4.70 -9.24
N GLY A 85 19.85 -3.59 -9.68
CA GLY A 85 19.72 -3.05 -11.04
C GLY A 85 20.20 -4.02 -12.14
N PRO A 86 21.48 -4.44 -12.15
CA PRO A 86 21.98 -5.42 -13.11
C PRO A 86 21.28 -6.78 -12.97
N PHE A 87 20.92 -7.19 -11.74
CA PHE A 87 20.17 -8.43 -11.50
C PHE A 87 18.83 -8.48 -12.25
N LEU A 88 18.00 -7.43 -12.15
CA LEU A 88 16.72 -7.35 -12.85
C LEU A 88 16.89 -7.28 -14.38
N THR A 89 17.95 -6.61 -14.84
CA THR A 89 18.28 -6.52 -16.27
C THR A 89 18.66 -7.90 -16.83
N ASN A 90 19.45 -8.66 -16.08
CA ASN A 90 19.86 -10.02 -16.46
C ASN A 90 18.69 -11.00 -16.45
N LEU A 91 17.77 -10.91 -15.49
CA LEU A 91 16.53 -11.71 -15.49
C LEU A 91 15.69 -11.48 -16.76
N SER A 92 15.60 -10.23 -17.21
CA SER A 92 14.90 -9.87 -18.45
C SER A 92 15.59 -10.46 -19.68
N LYS A 93 16.94 -10.42 -19.73
CA LYS A 93 17.74 -11.06 -20.80
C LYS A 93 17.56 -12.58 -20.85
N CYS A 94 17.46 -13.22 -19.68
CA CYS A 94 17.19 -14.65 -19.54
C CYS A 94 15.72 -15.03 -19.87
N LYS A 95 14.88 -14.08 -20.30
CA LYS A 95 13.45 -14.25 -20.61
C LYS A 95 12.61 -14.77 -19.43
N VAL A 96 13.04 -14.47 -18.20
CA VAL A 96 12.34 -14.86 -16.99
C VAL A 96 11.41 -13.73 -16.56
N ALA A 97 10.14 -13.82 -16.95
CA ALA A 97 9.11 -12.85 -16.58
C ALA A 97 8.59 -13.12 -15.15
N ILE A 98 9.34 -12.67 -14.14
CA ILE A 98 8.95 -12.80 -12.73
C ILE A 98 8.55 -11.44 -12.15
N ASP A 99 7.39 -11.41 -11.51
CA ASP A 99 6.95 -10.25 -10.74
C ASP A 99 7.80 -10.05 -9.48
N ARG A 100 8.11 -8.78 -9.16
CA ARG A 100 8.83 -8.39 -7.93
C ARG A 100 8.18 -8.94 -6.65
N LYS A 101 6.86 -9.12 -6.66
CA LYS A 101 6.12 -9.77 -5.55
C LYS A 101 6.60 -11.20 -5.32
N VAL A 102 6.64 -12.01 -6.37
CA VAL A 102 7.02 -13.43 -6.32
C VAL A 102 8.48 -13.56 -5.89
N LEU A 103 9.35 -12.73 -6.48
CA LEU A 103 10.78 -12.69 -6.13
C LEU A 103 11.01 -12.39 -4.63
N SER A 104 10.28 -11.42 -4.06
CA SER A 104 10.39 -11.08 -2.63
C SER A 104 9.84 -12.16 -1.67
N VAL A 105 9.03 -13.09 -2.17
CA VAL A 105 8.45 -14.19 -1.37
C VAL A 105 9.33 -15.43 -1.45
N CYS A 106 9.86 -15.74 -2.64
CA CYS A 106 10.73 -16.90 -2.85
C CYS A 106 11.98 -16.88 -1.96
N ASP A 107 12.62 -15.72 -1.82
CA ASP A 107 13.82 -15.52 -0.98
C ASP A 107 13.60 -16.01 0.46
N ARG A 108 12.42 -15.76 1.03
CA ARG A 108 12.11 -16.14 2.41
C ARG A 108 11.94 -17.65 2.62
N SER A 109 11.65 -18.40 1.56
CA SER A 109 11.20 -19.79 1.64
C SER A 109 12.22 -20.84 1.20
N GLN A 110 13.22 -20.47 0.38
CA GLN A 110 14.19 -21.42 -0.17
C GLN A 110 15.58 -20.79 -0.34
N SER A 111 16.56 -21.23 0.46
CA SER A 111 17.97 -20.84 0.32
C SER A 111 18.66 -21.45 -0.92
N SER A 112 18.16 -22.58 -1.45
CA SER A 112 18.76 -23.29 -2.59
C SER A 112 18.50 -22.62 -3.95
N VAL A 113 17.32 -22.01 -4.13
CA VAL A 113 16.99 -21.25 -5.35
C VAL A 113 17.88 -20.01 -5.48
N ARG A 114 18.31 -19.44 -4.34
CA ARG A 114 19.22 -18.29 -4.25
C ARG A 114 20.53 -18.54 -5.00
N THR A 115 21.11 -19.73 -4.83
CA THR A 115 22.35 -20.14 -5.50
C THR A 115 22.13 -20.51 -6.97
N GLY A 116 20.97 -21.07 -7.32
CA GLY A 116 20.62 -21.45 -8.69
C GLY A 116 20.45 -20.23 -9.61
N VAL A 117 19.75 -19.19 -9.15
CA VAL A 117 19.61 -17.93 -9.90
C VAL A 117 20.96 -17.23 -10.03
N HIS A 118 21.76 -17.19 -8.95
CA HIS A 118 23.12 -16.60 -8.97
C HIS A 118 24.02 -17.21 -10.06
N ARG A 119 24.00 -18.55 -10.21
CA ARG A 119 24.78 -19.23 -11.26
C ARG A 119 24.26 -18.97 -12.67
N ALA A 120 22.93 -18.84 -12.84
CA ALA A 120 22.32 -18.54 -14.13
C ALA A 120 22.53 -17.09 -14.59
N THR A 121 22.64 -16.14 -13.64
CA THR A 121 22.88 -14.72 -13.95
C THR A 121 24.36 -14.37 -14.16
N ASN A 122 25.29 -15.23 -13.73
CA ASN A 122 26.73 -15.04 -13.91
C ASN A 122 27.22 -15.42 -15.33
N ILE A 123 26.35 -15.39 -16.34
CA ILE A 123 26.69 -15.78 -17.72
C ILE A 123 27.20 -14.60 -18.56
N GLN A 124 27.08 -13.35 -18.11
CA GLN A 124 27.67 -12.21 -18.83
C GLN A 124 28.12 -11.09 -17.88
N GLU A 125 29.36 -11.15 -17.43
CA GLU A 125 30.19 -9.94 -17.47
C GLU A 125 31.17 -10.06 -18.63
N PRO A 126 31.03 -9.23 -19.68
CA PRO A 126 32.12 -9.04 -20.61
C PRO A 126 33.30 -8.35 -19.90
N ARG A 127 34.47 -8.95 -20.08
CA ARG A 127 35.80 -8.70 -19.51
C ARG A 127 36.31 -7.24 -19.42
N TRP A 128 35.57 -6.22 -19.87
CA TRP A 128 36.04 -4.83 -19.96
C TRP A 128 35.95 -4.00 -18.65
N LEU A 129 35.40 -4.53 -17.55
CA LEU A 129 35.49 -3.88 -16.23
C LEU A 129 36.74 -4.31 -15.42
N SER A 130 37.55 -5.24 -15.94
CA SER A 130 38.85 -5.61 -15.36
C SER A 130 40.00 -4.70 -15.85
N SER A 131 39.73 -3.74 -16.74
CA SER A 131 40.74 -2.84 -17.30
C SER A 131 40.81 -1.53 -16.51
N ASN A 132 41.21 -1.62 -15.25
CA ASN A 132 41.71 -0.46 -14.47
C ASN A 132 42.88 -0.88 -13.56
N GLU A 133 43.59 -1.95 -13.92
CA GLU A 133 44.98 -2.11 -13.51
C GLU A 133 45.87 -1.44 -14.57
N ALA A 134 46.62 -0.42 -14.13
CA ALA A 134 47.79 0.19 -14.74
C ALA A 134 47.63 0.99 -16.05
N VAL A 135 47.69 2.33 -15.94
CA VAL A 135 48.52 3.27 -16.76
C VAL A 135 48.76 4.53 -15.87
N PRO A 136 49.99 5.12 -15.86
CA PRO A 136 50.82 5.42 -14.68
C PRO A 136 50.32 6.47 -13.69
#